data_AF-A0A1E3VZL5-F1
#
_entry.id   AF-A0A1E3VZL5-F1
#
_cell.length_a   1.000
_cell.length_b   1.000
_cell.length_c   1.000
_cell.angle_alpha   90.00
_cell.angle_beta   90.00
_cell.angle_gamma   90.00
#
_symmetry.space_group_name_H-M   'P 1'
#
loop_
_entity.id
_entity.type
_entity.pdbx_description
1 polymer ?
#
loop_
_entity_poly.entity_id
_entity_poly.type
_entity_poly.pdbx_seq_one_letter_code
_entity_poly.pdbx_strand_id
1 'polypeptide(L)'
;MGRYVGLIALCLGLGLHAAHAKGYRWTATSTTSMAITGNIVVSANRIQFGNGAAVGLNSTGVRGVFTLHPPGVNPVLLHGNRLCGDEPPTYLTIEQAGRSLALYVYNGSIMPGSPGADMCASYRYER
;
A
#
# COMPACT_ATOMS: atom_id res chain seq x y z
N MET A 1 -54.34 -23.74 25.07
CA MET A 1 -53.30 -22.84 25.60
C MET A 1 -52.06 -23.70 25.84
N GLY A 2 -50.88 -23.52 25.28
CA GLY A 2 -50.34 -22.48 24.41
C GLY A 2 -49.36 -23.09 23.39
N ARG A 3 -49.09 -22.30 22.34
CA ARG A 3 -48.20 -22.60 21.23
C ARG A 3 -46.79 -22.15 21.60
N TYR A 4 -45.78 -22.99 21.42
CA TYR A 4 -44.38 -22.55 21.37
C TYR A 4 -43.85 -22.76 19.94
N VAL A 5 -43.79 -21.66 19.21
CA VAL A 5 -43.11 -21.55 17.92
C VAL A 5 -41.62 -21.38 18.21
N GLY A 6 -40.82 -22.40 17.91
CA GLY A 6 -39.36 -22.33 18.02
C GLY A 6 -38.78 -21.48 16.90
N LEU A 7 -38.16 -20.35 17.25
CA LEU A 7 -37.38 -19.51 16.34
C LEU A 7 -36.13 -20.27 15.88
N ILE A 8 -36.01 -20.51 14.58
CA ILE A 8 -34.76 -20.90 13.92
C ILE A 8 -33.96 -19.61 13.69
N ALA A 9 -32.92 -19.38 14.50
CA ALA A 9 -31.95 -18.32 14.26
C ALA A 9 -30.95 -18.78 13.20
N LEU A 10 -31.25 -18.51 11.93
CA LEU A 10 -30.33 -18.69 10.81
C LEU A 10 -29.32 -17.53 10.83
N CYS A 11 -28.18 -17.70 11.49
CA CYS A 11 -27.05 -16.78 11.39
C CYS A 11 -26.47 -16.84 9.97
N LEU A 12 -27.03 -16.05 9.05
CA LEU A 12 -26.43 -15.70 7.76
C LEU A 12 -25.20 -14.84 8.03
N GLY A 13 -24.07 -15.50 8.29
CA GLY A 13 -22.75 -14.90 8.27
C GLY A 13 -22.39 -14.49 6.85
N LEU A 14 -22.93 -13.35 6.39
CA LEU A 14 -22.41 -12.62 5.25
C LEU A 14 -21.02 -12.09 5.62
N GLY A 15 -20.01 -12.96 5.48
CA GLY A 15 -18.63 -12.52 5.52
C GLY A 15 -18.44 -11.49 4.41
N LEU A 16 -18.34 -10.21 4.78
CA LEU A 16 -17.86 -9.16 3.89
C LEU A 16 -16.45 -9.56 3.44
N HIS A 17 -16.36 -10.24 2.32
CA HIS A 17 -15.12 -10.38 1.60
C HIS A 17 -14.83 -8.99 1.05
N ALA A 18 -13.98 -8.24 1.72
CA ALA A 18 -13.41 -7.02 1.14
C ALA A 18 -12.73 -7.44 -0.16
N ALA A 19 -13.40 -7.20 -1.28
CA ALA A 19 -12.87 -7.49 -2.60
C ALA A 19 -11.66 -6.59 -2.81
N HIS A 20 -10.47 -7.12 -2.56
CA HIS A 20 -9.25 -6.42 -2.93
C HIS A 20 -9.23 -6.25 -4.44
N ALA A 21 -9.05 -5.00 -4.89
CA ALA A 21 -8.83 -4.71 -6.29
C ALA A 21 -7.69 -5.57 -6.84
N LYS A 22 -7.84 -6.06 -8.08
CA LYS A 22 -6.84 -6.90 -8.76
C LYS A 22 -5.47 -6.22 -8.71
N GLY A 23 -4.51 -6.85 -8.04
CA GLY A 23 -3.14 -6.37 -7.92
C GLY A 23 -2.21 -7.02 -8.92
N TYR A 24 -1.13 -6.31 -9.29
CA TYR A 24 -0.03 -6.85 -10.08
C TYR A 24 1.19 -7.07 -9.19
N ARG A 25 1.83 -8.24 -9.34
CA ARG A 25 3.09 -8.56 -8.67
C ARG A 25 4.25 -7.89 -9.40
N TRP A 26 5.17 -7.32 -8.63
CA TRP A 26 6.41 -6.73 -9.11
C TRP A 26 7.58 -7.26 -8.28
N THR A 27 8.63 -7.67 -8.97
CA THR A 27 9.87 -8.23 -8.41
C THR A 27 10.85 -7.11 -8.13
N ALA A 28 11.41 -7.07 -6.91
CA ALA A 28 12.41 -6.08 -6.53
C ALA A 28 13.69 -6.22 -7.37
N THR A 29 14.22 -5.11 -7.89
CA THR A 29 15.42 -5.11 -8.76
C THR A 29 16.59 -4.28 -8.23
N SER A 30 16.37 -3.35 -7.30
CA SER A 30 17.47 -2.67 -6.58
C SER A 30 17.79 -3.36 -5.26
N THR A 31 19.04 -3.24 -4.81
CA THR A 31 19.50 -3.72 -3.50
C THR A 31 18.63 -3.17 -2.36
N THR A 32 18.28 -1.88 -2.42
CA THR A 32 17.39 -1.22 -1.47
C THR A 32 15.98 -1.82 -1.48
N SER A 33 15.39 -2.08 -2.65
CA SER A 33 14.10 -2.76 -2.75
C SER A 33 14.16 -4.15 -2.13
N MET A 34 15.20 -4.94 -2.44
CA MET A 34 15.34 -6.31 -1.93
C MET A 34 15.47 -6.32 -0.39
N ALA A 35 16.24 -5.38 0.17
CA ALA A 35 16.53 -5.32 1.60
C ALA A 35 15.38 -4.78 2.45
N ILE A 36 14.58 -3.84 1.91
CA ILE A 36 13.56 -3.11 2.65
C ILE A 36 12.15 -3.61 2.32
N THR A 37 11.73 -3.50 1.06
CA THR A 37 10.33 -3.74 0.67
C THR A 37 10.08 -5.17 0.21
N GLY A 38 11.07 -5.84 -0.36
CA GLY A 38 10.93 -7.11 -1.06
C GLY A 38 10.06 -6.98 -2.31
N ASN A 39 9.60 -8.11 -2.84
CA ASN A 39 8.63 -8.11 -3.93
C ASN A 39 7.31 -7.49 -3.45
N ILE A 40 6.67 -6.68 -4.31
CA ILE A 40 5.44 -5.99 -3.96
C ILE A 40 4.26 -6.47 -4.81
N VAL A 41 3.06 -6.28 -4.28
CA VAL A 41 1.80 -6.36 -5.06
C VAL A 41 1.14 -4.99 -5.00
N VAL A 42 0.92 -4.39 -6.17
CA VAL A 42 0.30 -3.06 -6.30
C VAL A 42 -1.10 -3.22 -6.89
N SER A 43 -2.11 -2.74 -6.18
CA SER A 43 -3.48 -2.58 -6.68
C SER A 43 -3.85 -1.09 -6.78
N ALA A 44 -5.08 -0.78 -7.18
CA ALA A 44 -5.55 0.59 -7.34
C ALA A 44 -5.51 1.44 -6.06
N ASN A 45 -5.60 0.79 -4.89
CA ASN A 45 -5.74 1.45 -3.59
C ASN A 45 -4.88 0.81 -2.48
N ARG A 46 -3.89 -0.04 -2.83
CA ARG A 46 -3.08 -0.75 -1.84
C ARG A 46 -1.72 -1.15 -2.40
N ILE A 47 -0.70 -1.11 -1.55
CA ILE A 47 0.58 -1.79 -1.77
C ILE A 47 0.73 -2.84 -0.68
N GLN A 48 1.01 -4.08 -1.07
CA GLN A 48 1.48 -5.13 -0.17
C GLN A 48 2.97 -5.37 -0.39
N PHE A 49 3.73 -5.42 0.69
CA PHE A 49 5.18 -5.62 0.72
C PHE A 49 5.54 -7.11 0.89
N GLY A 50 6.83 -7.42 0.69
CA GLY A 50 7.34 -8.79 0.68
C GLY A 50 7.18 -9.54 2.00
N ASN A 51 7.09 -8.84 3.14
CA ASN A 51 6.79 -9.42 4.45
C ASN A 51 5.28 -9.56 4.73
N GLY A 52 4.41 -9.23 3.76
CA GLY A 52 2.96 -9.28 3.90
C GLY A 52 2.33 -8.01 4.47
N ALA A 53 3.11 -7.10 5.05
CA ALA A 53 2.63 -5.78 5.48
C ALA A 53 2.05 -5.01 4.30
N ALA A 54 1.11 -4.10 4.57
CA ALA A 54 0.46 -3.35 3.51
C ALA A 54 0.00 -1.98 3.98
N VAL A 55 -0.10 -1.07 3.01
CA VAL A 55 -0.64 0.28 3.20
C VAL A 55 -1.77 0.53 2.22
N GLY A 56 -2.81 1.20 2.68
CA GLY A 56 -3.85 1.74 1.80
C GLY A 56 -3.34 2.98 1.08
N LEU A 57 -3.86 3.22 -0.12
CA LEU A 57 -3.57 4.39 -0.94
C LEU A 57 -4.85 5.16 -1.23
N ASN A 58 -4.80 6.48 -1.04
CA ASN A 58 -5.81 7.41 -1.50
C ASN A 58 -5.26 8.20 -2.69
N SER A 59 -6.03 8.30 -3.77
CA SER A 59 -5.67 9.14 -4.92
C SER A 59 -5.68 10.61 -4.51
N THR A 60 -4.69 11.38 -4.98
CA THR A 60 -4.68 12.84 -4.84
C THR A 60 -5.39 13.55 -6.00
N GLY A 61 -5.85 12.80 -7.01
CA GLY A 61 -6.31 13.35 -8.29
C GLY A 61 -5.18 13.59 -9.30
N VAL A 62 -3.92 13.61 -8.84
CA VAL A 62 -2.74 13.65 -9.72
C VAL A 62 -2.33 12.22 -10.07
N ARG A 63 -2.14 11.95 -11.36
CA ARG A 63 -1.83 10.61 -11.86
C ARG A 63 -0.54 10.09 -11.21
N GLY A 64 -0.63 8.92 -10.60
CA GLY A 64 0.50 8.23 -10.00
C GLY A 64 0.91 8.75 -8.62
N VAL A 65 0.26 9.79 -8.11
CA VAL A 65 0.55 10.36 -6.78
C VAL A 65 -0.56 9.96 -5.80
N PHE A 66 -0.16 9.48 -4.63
CA PHE A 66 -1.05 8.95 -3.61
C PHE A 66 -0.67 9.46 -2.23
N THR A 67 -1.65 9.55 -1.34
CA THR A 67 -1.42 9.62 0.11
C THR A 67 -1.66 8.25 0.74
N LEU A 68 -1.09 8.03 1.93
CA LEU A 68 -1.29 6.78 2.65
C LEU A 68 -2.59 6.79 3.47
N HIS A 69 -3.20 5.61 3.61
CA HIS A 69 -4.37 5.38 4.43
C HIS A 69 -4.15 4.22 5.41
N PRO A 70 -4.38 4.42 6.73
CA PRO A 70 -4.63 5.72 7.36
C PRO A 70 -3.41 6.65 7.29
N PRO A 71 -3.58 7.98 7.41
CA PRO A 71 -2.45 8.91 7.49
C PRO A 71 -1.53 8.60 8.68
N GLY A 72 -0.23 8.86 8.53
CA GLY A 72 0.78 8.60 9.57
C GLY A 72 1.16 7.12 9.72
N VAL A 73 0.64 6.23 8.87
CA VAL A 73 1.06 4.82 8.87
C VAL A 73 2.53 4.70 8.45
N ASN A 74 3.31 4.03 9.30
CA ASN A 74 4.70 3.66 9.00
C ASN A 74 4.85 2.15 9.23
N PRO A 75 4.70 1.30 8.20
CA PRO A 75 4.77 -0.14 8.37
C PRO A 75 6.22 -0.60 8.64
N VAL A 76 6.37 -1.58 9.53
CA VAL A 76 7.63 -2.31 9.67
C VAL A 76 7.73 -3.32 8.53
N LEU A 77 8.83 -3.27 7.80
CA LEU A 77 9.10 -4.03 6.58
C LEU A 77 10.17 -5.11 6.84
N LEU A 78 10.83 -5.60 5.77
CA LEU A 78 11.86 -6.61 5.91
C LEU A 78 13.00 -6.13 6.80
N HIS A 79 13.52 -7.04 7.62
CA HIS A 79 14.62 -6.78 8.55
C HIS A 79 14.40 -5.61 9.51
N GLY A 80 13.14 -5.29 9.84
CA GLY A 80 12.81 -4.17 10.74
C GLY A 80 12.88 -2.79 10.09
N ASN A 81 13.14 -2.72 8.77
CA ASN A 81 13.19 -1.45 8.05
C ASN A 81 11.82 -0.78 7.92
N ARG A 82 11.84 0.46 7.45
CA ARG A 82 10.65 1.29 7.18
C ARG A 82 10.86 2.02 5.85
N LEU A 83 9.79 2.58 5.28
CA LEU A 83 9.88 3.22 3.95
C LEU A 83 10.80 4.45 3.94
N CYS A 84 10.80 5.26 5.00
CA CYS A 84 11.65 6.45 5.16
C CYS A 84 12.25 6.54 6.57
N GLY A 85 12.69 5.40 7.12
CA GLY A 85 13.12 5.34 8.52
C GLY A 85 11.95 5.59 9.47
N ASP A 86 12.20 6.29 10.57
CA ASP A 86 11.21 6.47 11.64
C ASP A 86 10.10 7.46 11.29
N GLU A 87 10.32 8.34 10.31
CA GLU A 87 9.32 9.30 9.87
C GLU A 87 8.28 8.62 8.95
N PRO A 88 6.97 8.72 9.26
CA PRO A 88 5.94 8.18 8.42
C PRO A 88 5.91 8.88 7.05
N PRO A 89 5.80 8.13 5.94
CA PRO A 89 5.60 8.74 4.65
C PRO A 89 4.23 9.41 4.56
N THR A 90 4.17 10.50 3.79
CA THR A 90 2.98 11.30 3.51
C THR A 90 2.47 11.05 2.10
N TYR A 91 3.38 11.01 1.12
CA TYR A 91 3.08 10.77 -0.28
C TYR A 91 3.88 9.61 -0.86
N LEU A 92 3.28 8.96 -1.85
CA LEU A 92 3.91 7.97 -2.70
C LEU A 92 3.68 8.33 -4.16
N THR A 93 4.72 8.20 -4.98
CA THR A 93 4.59 8.25 -6.44
C THR A 93 4.88 6.88 -7.02
N ILE A 94 3.99 6.37 -7.87
CA ILE A 94 4.15 5.13 -8.62
C ILE A 94 4.28 5.47 -10.10
N GLU A 95 5.47 5.30 -10.65
CA GLU A 95 5.73 5.47 -12.08
C GLU A 95 5.94 4.10 -12.72
N GLN A 96 5.24 3.84 -13.82
CA GLN A 96 5.35 2.60 -14.58
C GLN A 96 5.78 2.91 -16.02
N ALA A 97 6.82 2.21 -16.49
CA ALA A 97 7.30 2.28 -17.86
C ALA A 97 7.44 0.84 -18.39
N GLY A 98 6.42 0.39 -19.14
CA GLY A 98 6.37 -0.97 -19.68
C GLY A 98 6.34 -2.04 -18.59
N ARG A 99 7.48 -2.73 -18.41
CA ARG A 99 7.69 -3.79 -17.42
C ARG A 99 8.45 -3.32 -16.17
N SER A 100 8.82 -2.05 -16.10
CA SER A 100 9.52 -1.45 -14.95
C SER A 100 8.59 -0.59 -14.11
N LEU A 101 8.79 -0.58 -12.80
CA LEU A 101 8.08 0.25 -11.83
C LEU A 101 9.07 0.94 -10.90
N ALA A 102 8.84 2.23 -10.70
CA ALA A 102 9.49 3.04 -9.68
C ALA A 102 8.47 3.42 -8.59
N LEU A 103 8.85 3.23 -7.33
CA LEU A 103 8.12 3.75 -6.18
C LEU A 103 9.00 4.81 -5.51
N TYR A 104 8.53 6.05 -5.49
CA TYR A 104 9.16 7.14 -4.75
C TYR A 104 8.34 7.46 -3.51
N VAL A 105 9.02 7.74 -2.42
CA VAL A 105 8.41 7.97 -1.11
C VAL A 105 8.84 9.33 -0.59
N TYR A 106 7.89 10.06 -0.02
CA TYR A 106 8.05 11.41 0.51
C TYR A 106 7.49 11.44 1.93
N ASN A 107 8.16 12.17 2.82
CA ASN A 107 7.76 12.41 4.23
C ASN A 107 7.43 13.88 4.50
N GLY A 108 7.65 14.77 3.53
CA GLY A 108 7.30 16.19 3.61
C GLY A 108 5.82 16.49 3.37
N SER A 109 5.40 17.73 3.60
CA SER A 109 4.03 18.21 3.34
C SER A 109 3.81 18.73 1.92
N ILE A 110 4.88 18.85 1.12
CA ILE A 110 4.81 19.34 -0.25
C ILE A 110 4.47 18.19 -1.20
N MET A 111 3.44 18.38 -2.02
CA MET A 111 2.99 17.37 -2.97
C MET A 111 4.06 17.10 -4.05
N PRO A 112 4.35 15.81 -4.37
CA PRO A 112 5.25 15.46 -5.46
C PRO A 112 4.87 16.12 -6.79
N GLY A 113 5.89 16.59 -7.52
CA GLY A 113 5.73 17.37 -8.76
C GLY A 113 5.69 18.88 -8.55
N SER A 114 5.60 19.34 -7.30
CA SER A 114 5.81 20.75 -6.94
C SER A 114 7.27 21.00 -6.56
N PRO A 115 7.82 22.22 -6.77
CA PRO A 115 9.14 22.59 -6.29
C PRO A 115 9.28 22.38 -4.77
N GLY A 116 10.37 21.78 -4.33
CA GLY A 116 10.63 21.51 -2.90
C GLY A 116 9.97 20.24 -2.34
N ALA A 117 9.45 19.35 -3.19
CA ALA A 117 8.98 18.04 -2.72
C ALA A 117 10.18 17.15 -2.31
N ASP A 118 10.27 16.82 -1.02
CA ASP A 118 11.37 16.06 -0.44
C ASP A 118 11.14 14.55 -0.52
N MET A 119 11.87 13.91 -1.44
CA MET A 119 11.90 12.46 -1.57
C MET A 119 12.86 11.85 -0.54
N CYS A 120 12.36 10.96 0.31
CA CYS A 120 13.15 10.29 1.34
C CYS A 120 13.60 8.87 0.93
N ALA A 121 12.90 8.21 0.01
CA ALA A 121 13.32 6.90 -0.51
C ALA A 121 12.86 6.64 -1.94
N SER A 122 13.57 5.72 -2.62
CA SER A 122 13.17 5.21 -3.93
C SER A 122 13.41 3.70 -4.04
N TYR A 123 12.50 3.02 -4.72
CA TYR A 123 12.50 1.57 -4.90
C TYR A 123 12.21 1.22 -6.35
N ARG A 124 12.93 0.23 -6.88
CA ARG A 124 12.84 -0.23 -8.28
C ARG A 124 12.35 -1.68 -8.34
N TYR A 125 11.50 -1.96 -9.32
CA TYR A 125 10.89 -3.25 -9.55
C TYR A 125 10.66 -3.53 -11.04
N GLU A 126 10.47 -4.80 -11.37
CA GLU A 126 10.09 -5.27 -12.71
C GLU A 126 9.03 -6.38 -12.63
N ARG A 127 8.33 -6.64 -13.73
CA ARG A 127 7.35 -7.74 -13.86
C ARG A 127 7.54 -8.47 -15.15
#